data_AF-A0A4X1WD43-F1
#
_entry.id   AF-A0A4X1WD43-F1
#
_cell.length_a   1.000
_cell.length_b   1.000
_cell.length_c   1.000
_cell.angle_alpha   90.00
_cell.angle_beta   90.00
_cell.angle_gamma   90.00
#
_symmetry.space_group_name_H-M   'P 1'
#
loop_
_entity.id
_entity.type
_entity.pdbx_description
1 polymer ?
#
loop_
_entity_poly.entity_id
_entity_poly.type
_entity_poly.pdbx_seq_one_letter_code
_entity_poly.pdbx_strand_id
1 'polypeptide(L)'
;MRINNSSNKIQVRDLQLVTREAIGHMKEGEEEKTKTYSALIWTNKAIQRKDIEFLDDIKDLKIDQKTPLRVLHRRPLAVRTRLIHSMETHYVDEHHFRLYLKTQAGTYIKEFVHGDFGRTKPNIGSLMDVTADILELDVEVNHFIVEMPVCTLNSAKVMLFFFLALNQIVLFT
;
A
#
# COMPACT_ATOMS: atom_id res chain seq x y z
N MET A 1 10.51 -17.80 20.04
CA MET A 1 9.48 -17.09 20.83
C MET A 1 9.94 -15.79 21.52
N ARG A 2 11.24 -15.54 21.76
CA ARG A 2 11.69 -14.31 22.47
C ARG A 2 11.23 -12.99 21.84
N ILE A 3 11.26 -12.87 20.51
CA ILE A 3 10.99 -11.59 19.81
C ILE A 3 9.52 -11.17 19.97
N ASN A 4 8.57 -12.07 19.74
CA ASN A 4 7.13 -11.78 19.80
C ASN A 4 6.64 -11.44 21.20
N ASN A 5 7.33 -11.91 22.24
CA ASN A 5 7.00 -11.61 23.63
C ASN A 5 7.58 -10.27 24.09
N SER A 6 8.47 -9.64 23.30
CA SER A 6 9.14 -8.38 23.66
C SER A 6 8.40 -7.13 23.14
N SER A 7 7.35 -7.29 22.34
CA SER A 7 6.62 -6.14 21.78
C SER A 7 5.21 -6.51 21.34
N ASN A 8 4.27 -5.61 21.64
CA ASN A 8 2.89 -5.67 21.12
C ASN A 8 2.72 -4.85 19.82
N LYS A 9 3.76 -4.11 19.39
CA LYS A 9 3.70 -3.26 18.18
C LYS A 9 4.02 -4.03 16.90
N ILE A 10 4.80 -5.11 17.02
CA ILE A 10 5.21 -5.95 15.89
C ILE A 10 5.09 -7.42 16.30
N GLN A 11 4.83 -8.29 15.33
CA GLN A 11 4.88 -9.73 15.49
C GLN A 11 5.63 -10.31 14.29
N VAL A 12 6.52 -11.26 14.52
CA VAL A 12 7.34 -11.92 13.50
C VAL A 12 6.87 -13.36 13.32
N ARG A 13 6.74 -13.78 12.07
CA ARG A 13 6.43 -15.15 11.65
C ARG A 13 7.48 -15.60 10.62
N ASP A 14 7.52 -16.90 10.34
CA ASP A 14 8.36 -17.51 9.30
C ASP A 14 9.87 -17.17 9.38
N LEU A 15 10.35 -16.98 10.62
CA LEU A 15 11.75 -16.68 10.89
C LEU A 15 12.63 -17.88 10.53
N GLN A 16 13.50 -17.70 9.55
CA GLN A 16 14.39 -18.74 9.05
C GLN A 16 15.75 -18.17 8.68
N LEU A 17 16.74 -19.06 8.58
CA LEU A 17 18.02 -18.72 7.98
C LEU A 17 17.85 -18.66 6.46
N VAL A 18 18.41 -17.63 5.84
CA VAL A 18 18.31 -17.41 4.40
C VAL A 18 19.70 -17.20 3.80
N THR A 19 19.85 -17.58 2.53
CA THR A 19 21.07 -17.34 1.76
C THR A 19 21.05 -15.96 1.11
N ARG A 20 22.15 -15.56 0.43
CA ARG A 20 22.24 -14.25 -0.24
C ARG A 20 21.22 -14.12 -1.38
N GLU A 21 20.87 -15.23 -2.01
CA GLU A 21 19.89 -15.30 -3.12
C GLU A 21 18.50 -14.83 -2.68
N ALA A 22 18.14 -14.99 -1.41
CA ALA A 22 16.88 -14.52 -0.84
C ALA A 22 16.68 -12.99 -1.01
N ILE A 23 17.78 -12.21 -1.02
CA ILE A 23 17.72 -10.76 -1.24
C ILE A 23 17.22 -10.44 -2.65
N GLY A 24 17.59 -11.26 -3.65
CA GLY A 24 17.13 -11.10 -5.03
C GLY A 24 15.62 -11.28 -5.14
N HIS A 25 15.10 -12.37 -4.59
CA HIS A 25 13.66 -12.68 -4.58
C HIS A 25 12.82 -11.62 -3.86
N MET A 26 13.35 -11.00 -2.79
CA MET A 26 12.67 -9.90 -2.11
C MET A 26 12.53 -8.67 -2.99
N LYS A 27 13.57 -8.31 -3.75
CA LYS A 27 13.57 -7.14 -4.63
C LYS A 27 12.66 -7.32 -5.84
N GLU A 28 12.70 -8.48 -6.47
CA GLU A 28 11.77 -8.84 -7.57
C GLU A 28 10.31 -8.72 -7.10
N GLY A 29 10.02 -9.21 -5.89
CA GLY A 29 8.70 -9.06 -5.27
C GLY A 29 8.31 -7.64 -4.85
N GLU A 30 9.25 -6.71 -4.77
CA GLU A 30 8.98 -5.29 -4.52
C GLU A 30 8.50 -4.58 -5.79
N GLU A 31 9.01 -4.97 -6.96
CA GLU A 31 8.78 -4.28 -8.23
C GLU A 31 7.62 -4.87 -9.04
N GLU A 32 7.41 -6.20 -9.00
CA GLU A 32 6.46 -6.88 -9.88
C GLU A 32 5.12 -7.25 -9.22
N LYS A 33 5.04 -7.19 -7.89
CA LYS A 33 3.84 -7.69 -7.18
C LYS A 33 2.76 -6.63 -7.03
N THR A 34 1.52 -7.07 -7.16
CA THR A 34 0.38 -6.28 -6.71
C THR A 34 0.40 -6.14 -5.20
N LYS A 35 -0.05 -4.99 -4.68
CA LYS A 35 -0.24 -4.74 -3.25
C LYS A 35 -1.72 -4.51 -2.99
N THR A 36 -2.18 -4.94 -1.83
CA THR A 36 -3.56 -4.72 -1.38
C THR A 36 -3.54 -3.79 -0.18
N TYR A 37 -4.50 -2.87 -0.13
CA TYR A 37 -4.63 -1.88 0.94
C TYR A 37 -6.07 -1.76 1.39
N SER A 38 -6.25 -1.31 2.63
CA SER A 38 -7.51 -0.78 3.12
C SER A 38 -7.29 0.65 3.60
N ALA A 39 -8.16 1.57 3.20
CA ALA A 39 -8.07 2.98 3.55
C ALA A 39 -9.39 3.48 4.12
N LEU A 40 -9.35 4.21 5.25
CA LEU A 40 -10.49 4.98 5.71
C LEU A 40 -10.42 6.37 5.05
N ILE A 41 -11.44 6.69 4.26
CA ILE A 41 -11.49 7.93 3.48
C ILE A 41 -12.52 8.86 4.10
N TRP A 42 -12.15 10.13 4.23
CA TRP A 42 -13.03 11.24 4.55
C TRP A 42 -13.40 12.03 3.29
N THR A 43 -14.63 12.53 3.21
CA THR A 43 -15.09 13.43 2.15
C THR A 43 -15.64 14.74 2.71
N ASN A 44 -15.37 15.86 2.03
CA ASN A 44 -15.88 17.16 2.47
C ASN A 44 -17.40 17.32 2.25
N LYS A 45 -17.95 16.70 1.21
CA LYS A 45 -19.39 16.65 0.94
C LYS A 45 -19.98 15.40 1.57
N ALA A 46 -21.23 15.50 2.02
CA ALA A 46 -21.99 14.35 2.48
C ALA A 46 -22.24 13.37 1.32
N ILE A 47 -22.06 12.08 1.56
CA ILE A 47 -22.20 10.98 0.61
C ILE A 47 -23.24 9.97 1.08
N GLN A 48 -23.84 9.27 0.12
CA GLN A 48 -24.71 8.11 0.29
C GLN A 48 -24.03 6.88 -0.30
N ARG A 49 -24.51 5.68 0.06
CA ARG A 49 -23.96 4.41 -0.46
C ARG A 49 -23.87 4.37 -1.99
N LYS A 50 -24.93 4.81 -2.68
CA LYS A 50 -24.99 4.89 -4.14
C LYS A 50 -23.93 5.80 -4.78
N ASP A 51 -23.40 6.77 -4.03
CA ASP A 51 -22.44 7.76 -4.54
C ASP A 51 -21.02 7.17 -4.63
N ILE A 52 -20.77 6.02 -3.98
CA ILE A 52 -19.46 5.33 -4.00
C ILE A 52 -19.51 3.99 -4.74
N GLU A 53 -20.68 3.39 -4.93
CA GLU A 53 -20.85 2.07 -5.58
C GLU A 53 -20.20 1.97 -6.96
N PHE A 54 -20.22 3.06 -7.75
CA PHE A 54 -19.62 3.07 -9.08
C PHE A 54 -18.09 2.84 -9.06
N LEU A 55 -17.41 3.11 -7.94
CA LEU A 55 -15.97 2.87 -7.80
C LEU A 55 -15.67 1.36 -7.88
N ASP A 56 -16.58 0.51 -7.43
CA ASP A 56 -16.41 -0.94 -7.43
C ASP A 56 -16.36 -1.49 -8.86
N ASP A 57 -17.04 -0.84 -9.80
CA ASP A 57 -17.09 -1.23 -11.22
C ASP A 57 -15.82 -0.82 -12.00
N ILE A 58 -15.02 0.10 -11.45
CA ILE A 58 -13.80 0.55 -12.11
C ILE A 58 -12.69 -0.49 -11.94
N LYS A 59 -12.32 -1.14 -13.05
CA LYS A 59 -11.22 -2.11 -13.11
C LYS A 59 -10.06 -1.58 -13.95
N ASP A 60 -8.85 -1.95 -13.56
CA ASP A 60 -7.60 -1.59 -14.26
C ASP A 60 -7.49 -0.10 -14.60
N LEU A 61 -7.80 0.75 -13.62
CA LEU A 61 -7.70 2.19 -13.74
C LEU A 61 -6.24 2.63 -13.83
N LYS A 62 -5.89 3.19 -14.98
CA LYS A 62 -4.59 3.84 -15.18
C LYS A 62 -4.61 5.22 -14.53
N ILE A 63 -3.61 5.49 -13.71
CA ILE A 63 -3.39 6.80 -13.08
C ILE A 63 -1.98 7.29 -13.36
N ASP A 64 -1.82 8.60 -13.56
CA ASP A 64 -0.53 9.25 -13.67
C ASP A 64 -0.18 9.94 -12.35
N GLN A 65 0.88 9.45 -11.72
CA GLN A 65 1.38 10.00 -10.46
C GLN A 65 2.69 10.74 -10.69
N LYS A 66 2.70 12.06 -10.48
CA LYS A 66 3.95 12.77 -10.23
C LYS A 66 4.52 12.29 -8.90
N THR A 67 5.84 12.34 -8.79
CA THR A 67 6.54 12.04 -7.53
C THR A 67 5.94 12.92 -6.42
N PRO A 68 5.37 12.34 -5.36
CA PRO A 68 4.61 13.09 -4.35
C PRO A 68 5.41 14.20 -3.72
N LEU A 69 4.77 15.33 -3.41
CA LEU A 69 5.42 16.48 -2.77
C LEU A 69 6.21 16.07 -1.52
N ARG A 70 5.61 15.26 -0.65
CA ARG A 70 6.21 14.80 0.61
C ARG A 70 7.46 13.91 0.46
N VAL A 71 7.78 13.44 -0.75
CA VAL A 71 8.99 12.64 -1.03
C VAL A 71 9.93 13.28 -2.06
N LEU A 72 9.59 14.47 -2.59
CA LEU A 72 10.41 15.14 -3.61
C LEU A 72 11.83 15.43 -3.14
N HIS A 73 12.05 15.64 -1.85
CA HIS A 73 13.39 15.86 -1.28
C HIS A 73 14.29 14.62 -1.33
N ARG A 74 13.73 13.42 -1.55
CA ARG A 74 14.46 12.15 -1.57
C ARG A 74 14.42 11.44 -2.92
N ARG A 75 13.53 11.87 -3.82
CA ARG A 75 13.26 11.18 -5.08
C ARG A 75 13.23 12.19 -6.22
N PRO A 76 13.81 11.85 -7.39
CA PRO A 76 13.77 12.74 -8.54
C PRO A 76 12.32 12.95 -9.00
N LEU A 77 12.01 14.16 -9.44
CA LEU A 77 10.72 14.48 -10.02
C LEU A 77 10.53 13.67 -11.31
N ALA A 78 9.55 12.77 -11.29
CA ALA A 78 9.10 12.04 -12.45
C ALA A 78 7.59 11.78 -12.39
N VAL A 79 6.96 11.68 -13.56
CA VAL A 79 5.59 11.17 -13.73
C VAL A 79 5.69 9.67 -13.99
N ARG A 80 4.86 8.87 -13.32
CA ARG A 80 4.79 7.44 -13.53
C ARG A 80 3.33 7.01 -13.65
N THR A 81 3.01 6.31 -14.73
CA THR A 81 1.73 5.64 -14.85
C THR A 81 1.70 4.43 -13.91
N ARG A 82 0.60 4.27 -13.20
CA ARG A 82 0.32 3.20 -12.24
C ARG A 82 -1.06 2.62 -12.53
N LEU A 83 -1.25 1.38 -12.10
CA LEU A 83 -2.50 0.66 -12.29
C LEU A 83 -3.17 0.37 -10.95
N ILE A 84 -4.41 0.80 -10.80
CA ILE A 84 -5.32 0.33 -9.76
C ILE A 84 -6.12 -0.81 -10.39
N HIS A 85 -5.82 -2.06 -10.01
CA HIS A 85 -6.47 -3.24 -10.57
C HIS A 85 -7.94 -3.32 -10.20
N SER A 86 -8.24 -3.06 -8.93
CA SER A 86 -9.62 -3.12 -8.43
C SER A 86 -9.79 -2.23 -7.21
N MET A 87 -11.04 -1.81 -7.02
CA MET A 87 -11.53 -1.10 -5.85
C MET A 87 -12.78 -1.83 -5.31
N GLU A 88 -13.01 -1.73 -4.01
CA GLU A 88 -14.23 -2.15 -3.32
C GLU A 88 -14.53 -1.16 -2.19
N THR A 89 -15.78 -0.72 -2.09
CA THR A 89 -16.19 0.35 -1.19
C THR A 89 -17.17 -0.12 -0.13
N HIS A 90 -16.87 0.16 1.14
CA HIS A 90 -17.78 -0.08 2.27
C HIS A 90 -18.18 1.25 2.89
N TYR A 91 -19.43 1.64 2.69
CA TYR A 91 -20.01 2.84 3.33
C TYR A 91 -19.92 2.76 4.86
N VAL A 92 -19.49 3.85 5.50
CA VAL A 92 -19.44 3.97 6.96
C VAL A 92 -20.49 4.98 7.44
N ASP A 93 -20.40 6.22 6.98
CA ASP A 93 -21.35 7.30 7.30
C ASP A 93 -21.35 8.38 6.21
N GLU A 94 -22.04 9.50 6.46
CA GLU A 94 -22.20 10.59 5.48
C GLU A 94 -20.87 11.23 5.05
N HIS A 95 -19.80 11.11 5.81
CA HIS A 95 -18.50 11.71 5.48
C HIS A 95 -17.38 10.68 5.39
N HIS A 96 -17.68 9.39 5.57
CA HIS A 96 -16.66 8.35 5.60
C HIS A 96 -17.06 7.09 4.86
N PHE A 97 -16.08 6.49 4.19
CA PHE A 97 -16.19 5.14 3.66
C PHE A 97 -14.82 4.45 3.71
N ARG A 98 -14.83 3.12 3.74
CA ARG A 98 -13.62 2.32 3.64
C ARG A 98 -13.43 1.89 2.18
N LEU A 99 -12.21 2.06 1.67
CA LEU A 99 -11.83 1.72 0.32
C LEU A 99 -10.76 0.62 0.36
N TYR A 100 -11.10 -0.54 -0.20
CA TYR A 100 -10.15 -1.62 -0.41
C TYR A 100 -9.59 -1.52 -1.82
N LEU A 101 -8.28 -1.63 -1.96
CA LEU A 101 -7.56 -1.39 -3.20
C LEU A 101 -6.64 -2.57 -3.51
N LYS A 102 -6.60 -3.00 -4.78
CA LYS A 102 -5.50 -3.80 -5.32
C LYS A 102 -4.76 -2.96 -6.35
N THR A 103 -3.46 -2.73 -6.18
CA THR A 103 -2.68 -1.83 -7.03
C THR A 103 -1.40 -2.47 -7.52
N GLN A 104 -0.83 -1.93 -8.60
CA GLN A 104 0.56 -2.16 -8.97
C GLN A 104 1.49 -1.72 -7.83
N ALA A 105 2.64 -2.39 -7.69
CA ALA A 105 3.72 -1.96 -6.81
C ALA A 105 4.14 -0.50 -7.05
N GLY A 106 4.55 0.16 -5.96
CA GLY A 106 5.04 1.55 -6.01
C GLY A 106 3.95 2.59 -6.34
N THR A 107 2.68 2.25 -6.21
CA THR A 107 1.56 3.19 -6.26
C THR A 107 1.47 3.96 -4.95
N TYR A 108 1.35 5.28 -5.03
CA TYR A 108 1.24 6.16 -3.88
C TYR A 108 -0.24 6.34 -3.50
N ILE A 109 -0.71 5.54 -2.54
CA ILE A 109 -2.14 5.43 -2.20
C ILE A 109 -2.71 6.73 -1.63
N LYS A 110 -2.00 7.38 -0.71
CA LYS A 110 -2.44 8.66 -0.12
C LYS A 110 -2.72 9.68 -1.22
N GLU A 111 -1.77 9.83 -2.12
CA GLU A 111 -1.86 10.75 -3.25
C GLU A 111 -2.91 10.36 -4.28
N PHE A 112 -3.26 9.08 -4.41
CA PHE A 112 -4.41 8.63 -5.19
C PHE A 112 -5.75 9.00 -4.53
N VAL A 113 -5.82 9.10 -3.21
CA VAL A 113 -7.02 9.57 -2.50
C VAL A 113 -7.15 11.09 -2.63
N HIS A 114 -6.20 11.85 -2.08
CA HIS A 114 -6.31 13.31 -1.96
C HIS A 114 -5.80 14.10 -3.18
N GLY A 115 -5.25 13.42 -4.19
CA GLY A 115 -4.85 14.01 -5.47
C GLY A 115 -3.54 14.81 -5.48
N ASP A 116 -2.90 15.02 -4.33
CA ASP A 116 -1.64 15.79 -4.16
C ASP A 116 -1.69 17.14 -4.90
N PHE A 117 -2.76 17.92 -4.69
CA PHE A 117 -3.01 19.20 -5.41
C PHE A 117 -3.02 19.05 -6.94
N GLY A 118 -3.62 17.97 -7.44
CA GLY A 118 -3.73 17.67 -8.87
C GLY A 118 -2.48 17.06 -9.49
N ARG A 119 -1.53 16.59 -8.69
CA ARG A 119 -0.30 15.90 -9.14
C ARG A 119 -0.52 14.41 -9.40
N THR A 120 -1.63 13.84 -8.91
CA THR A 120 -2.12 12.50 -9.28
C THR A 120 -3.44 12.61 -10.02
N LYS A 121 -3.55 12.00 -11.21
CA LYS A 121 -4.76 12.04 -12.04
C LYS A 121 -5.01 10.69 -12.75
N PRO A 122 -6.26 10.18 -12.76
CA PRO A 122 -7.34 10.54 -11.84
C PRO A 122 -6.99 10.18 -10.37
N ASN A 123 -7.76 10.74 -9.45
CA ASN A 123 -7.73 10.49 -8.00
C ASN A 123 -9.17 10.39 -7.46
N ILE A 124 -9.35 9.88 -6.23
CA ILE A 124 -10.69 9.67 -5.64
C ILE A 124 -11.51 10.97 -5.62
N GLY A 125 -10.92 12.09 -5.21
CA GLY A 125 -11.59 13.38 -5.23
C GLY A 125 -12.13 13.76 -6.61
N SER A 126 -11.31 13.58 -7.66
CA SER A 126 -11.73 13.84 -9.04
C SER A 126 -12.74 12.83 -9.59
N LEU A 127 -12.74 11.57 -9.13
CA LEU A 127 -13.68 10.55 -9.56
C LEU A 127 -15.08 10.80 -8.97
N MET A 128 -15.13 11.27 -7.72
CA MET A 128 -16.38 11.50 -6.98
C MET A 128 -16.87 12.95 -7.02
N ASP A 129 -16.12 13.87 -7.62
CA ASP A 129 -16.34 15.33 -7.54
C ASP A 129 -16.42 15.87 -6.09
N VAL A 130 -15.46 15.43 -5.26
CA VAL A 130 -15.33 15.84 -3.86
C VAL A 130 -13.88 16.20 -3.52
N THR A 131 -13.68 16.86 -2.39
CA THR A 131 -12.38 16.82 -1.70
C THR A 131 -12.38 15.58 -0.82
N ALA A 132 -11.38 14.72 -1.01
CA ALA A 132 -11.19 13.51 -0.23
C ALA A 132 -9.84 13.55 0.48
N ASP A 133 -9.77 12.99 1.68
CA ASP A 133 -8.52 12.76 2.40
C ASP A 133 -8.50 11.37 3.05
N ILE A 134 -7.32 10.91 3.44
CA ILE A 134 -7.10 9.57 3.99
C ILE A 134 -6.77 9.67 5.48
N LEU A 135 -7.62 9.05 6.30
CA LEU A 135 -7.47 9.05 7.76
C LEU A 135 -6.62 7.86 8.24
N GLU A 136 -6.84 6.68 7.65
CA GLU A 136 -6.15 5.45 7.98
C GLU A 136 -5.72 4.73 6.71
N LEU A 137 -4.60 4.01 6.76
CA LEU A 137 -4.09 3.21 5.65
C LEU A 137 -3.39 1.96 6.17
N ASP A 138 -3.98 0.81 5.88
CA ASP A 138 -3.44 -0.50 6.17
C ASP A 138 -2.96 -1.18 4.90
N VAL A 139 -1.89 -1.97 5.02
CA VAL A 139 -1.43 -2.87 3.95
C VAL A 139 -1.95 -4.25 4.24
N GLU A 140 -2.82 -4.74 3.36
CA GLU A 140 -3.42 -6.06 3.48
C GLU A 140 -2.47 -7.11 2.91
N VAL A 141 -2.11 -8.08 3.75
CA VAL A 141 -1.32 -9.22 3.34
C VAL A 141 -2.28 -10.34 2.98
N ASN A 142 -2.73 -10.36 1.72
CA ASN A 142 -3.20 -11.62 1.15
C ASN A 142 -2.04 -12.60 1.29
N HIS A 143 -2.31 -13.80 1.82
CA HIS A 143 -1.34 -14.86 2.09
C HIS A 143 -0.74 -15.36 0.76
N PHE A 144 0.06 -14.52 0.10
CA PHE A 144 0.95 -14.94 -0.96
C PHE A 144 2.02 -15.73 -0.24
N ILE A 145 1.82 -17.05 -0.21
CA ILE A 145 2.89 -18.01 -0.01
C ILE A 145 3.91 -17.68 -1.11
N VAL A 146 4.90 -16.87 -0.77
CA VAL A 146 6.15 -16.93 -1.49
C VAL A 146 6.71 -18.27 -1.04
N GLU A 147 6.57 -19.30 -1.86
CA GLU A 147 7.32 -20.54 -1.67
C GLU A 147 8.80 -20.15 -1.78
N MET A 148 9.38 -19.76 -0.65
CA MET A 148 10.81 -19.68 -0.54
C MET A 148 11.30 -21.11 -0.40
N PRO A 149 12.17 -21.59 -1.30
CA PRO A 149 12.75 -22.91 -1.13
C PRO A 149 13.42 -22.97 0.24
N VAL A 150 13.06 -23.97 1.04
CA VAL A 150 13.66 -24.20 2.36
C VAL A 150 15.15 -24.50 2.15
N CYS A 151 16.02 -23.53 2.43
CA CYS A 151 17.46 -23.73 2.35
C CYS A 151 17.93 -24.50 3.58
N THR A 152 18.29 -25.78 3.43
CA THR A 152 19.06 -26.51 4.44
C THR A 152 20.49 -25.97 4.47
N LEU A 153 20.86 -25.20 5.49
CA LEU A 153 22.21 -24.67 5.67
C LEU A 153 22.95 -25.42 6.79
N ASN A 154 23.97 -26.18 6.40
CA ASN A 154 25.06 -26.56 7.29
C ASN A 154 26.00 -25.35 7.47
N SER A 155 26.02 -24.82 8.70
CA SER A 155 27.05 -23.93 9.24
C SER A 155 27.39 -22.63 8.47
N ALA A 156 26.65 -21.55 8.75
CA ALA A 156 27.18 -20.22 9.08
C ALA A 156 26.02 -19.24 9.34
N LYS A 157 26.11 -18.46 10.43
CA LYS A 157 25.05 -17.57 10.92
C LYS A 157 24.97 -16.29 10.08
N VAL A 158 23.88 -16.12 9.34
CA VAL A 158 23.38 -14.81 8.90
C VAL A 158 21.88 -14.76 9.16
N MET A 159 21.44 -13.79 9.96
CA MET A 159 20.05 -13.56 10.31
C MET A 159 19.56 -12.36 9.50
N LEU A 160 18.65 -12.57 8.56
CA LEU A 160 18.02 -11.47 7.81
C LEU A 160 16.57 -11.32 8.30
N PHE A 161 16.20 -10.09 8.64
CA PHE A 161 14.88 -9.76 9.16
C PHE A 161 13.85 -9.70 8.02
N PHE A 162 12.74 -10.43 8.18
CA PHE A 162 11.53 -10.18 7.41
C PHE A 162 10.86 -8.91 7.94
N PHE A 163 11.01 -7.81 7.20
CA PHE A 163 10.15 -6.66 7.32
C PHE A 163 9.80 -6.24 5.88
N LEU A 164 8.56 -6.50 5.48
CA LEU A 164 7.91 -5.72 4.43
C LEU A 164 7.58 -4.35 5.06
N ALA A 165 8.62 -3.57 5.34
CA ALA A 165 8.48 -2.16 5.70
C ALA A 165 8.56 -1.40 4.41
N LEU A 166 7.41 -0.85 4.04
CA LEU A 166 7.36 0.43 3.35
C LEU A 166 8.49 1.33 3.86
N ASN A 167 9.22 1.90 2.91
CA ASN A 167 9.89 3.17 3.10
C ASN A 167 8.87 4.23 3.51
N GLN A 168 8.57 4.30 4.81
CA GLN A 168 8.05 5.48 5.49
C GLN A 168 8.13 5.27 7.00
N ILE A 169 9.18 5.87 7.54
CA ILE A 169 9.23 6.37 8.90
C ILE A 169 7.96 7.18 9.14
N VAL A 170 7.04 6.63 9.94
CA VAL A 170 6.02 7.41 10.65
C VAL A 170 6.73 7.97 11.90
N LEU A 171 7.13 9.24 11.85
CA LEU A 171 7.31 10.02 13.08
C LEU A 171 5.97 10.69 13.35
N PHE A 172 5.28 10.25 14.40
CA PHE A 172 4.39 11.12 15.15
C PHE A 172 5.29 11.96 16.08
N THR A 173 5.49 13.22 15.71
CA THR A 173 5.56 14.42 16.56
C THR A 173 5.53 15.63 15.63
#